data_AF-A0A1I4KXQ2-F1
#
_entry.id   AF-A0A1I4KXQ2-F1
#
_cell.length_a   1.000
_cell.length_b   1.000
_cell.length_c   1.000
_cell.angle_alpha   90.00
_cell.angle_beta   90.00
_cell.angle_gamma   90.00
#
_symmetry.space_group_name_H-M   'P 1'
#
loop_
_entity.id
_entity.type
_entity.pdbx_description
1 polymer ?
#
loop_
_entity_poly.entity_id
_entity_poly.type
_entity_poly.pdbx_seq_one_letter_code
_entity_poly.pdbx_strand_id
1 'polypeptide(L)'
;MTAISTKSNEGALVITTNDGHLDSASAVLLLKATNPEYNQPVLHIKQAGEHGGAASIRIDDQNPDIEFVETDQIAPAEKYEIAVQSDKLQINGRNASDTSFETIAVFQRRAVGGNIGLGTTSQFGAGQGVIAIANASVAPSVNPADGGILLVEDGALMYRGSKGTVTRIAPA
;
A
#
# COMPACT_ATOMS: atom_id res chain seq x y z
N MET A 1 17.64 -28.81 -18.04
CA MET A 1 17.59 -27.79 -16.96
C MET A 1 18.70 -26.80 -17.25
N THR A 2 18.35 -25.59 -17.70
CA THR A 2 19.35 -24.53 -17.90
C THR A 2 19.55 -23.86 -16.54
N ALA A 3 20.72 -24.04 -15.94
CA ALA A 3 21.09 -23.39 -14.68
C ALA A 3 22.08 -22.27 -14.99
N ILE A 4 21.75 -21.04 -14.59
CA ILE A 4 22.72 -19.96 -14.48
C ILE A 4 23.30 -20.06 -13.06
N SER A 5 24.58 -20.41 -12.94
CA SER A 5 25.29 -20.49 -11.66
C SER A 5 26.53 -19.62 -11.73
N THR A 6 26.67 -18.69 -10.79
CA THR A 6 27.79 -17.76 -10.75
C THR A 6 28.24 -17.55 -9.29
N LYS A 7 29.54 -17.29 -9.11
CA LYS A 7 30.19 -16.97 -7.83
C LYS A 7 30.66 -15.52 -7.85
N SER A 8 29.71 -14.60 -7.97
CA SER A 8 29.98 -13.17 -8.17
C SER A 8 29.66 -12.38 -6.89
N ASN A 9 30.53 -11.42 -6.55
CA ASN A 9 30.33 -10.48 -5.44
C ASN A 9 29.36 -9.34 -5.82
N GLU A 10 28.99 -9.20 -7.09
CA GLU A 10 28.12 -8.14 -7.63
C GLU A 10 26.71 -8.66 -7.99
N GLY A 11 26.41 -9.91 -7.64
CA GLY A 11 25.14 -10.57 -7.93
C GLY A 11 25.28 -11.63 -9.03
N ALA A 12 24.41 -12.64 -8.97
CA ALA A 12 24.50 -13.78 -9.87
C ALA A 12 23.97 -13.49 -11.29
N LEU A 13 23.05 -12.54 -11.39
CA LEU A 13 22.45 -12.01 -12.60
C LEU A 13 22.26 -10.50 -12.39
N VAL A 14 22.78 -9.70 -13.31
CA VAL A 14 22.62 -8.25 -13.35
C VAL A 14 22.00 -7.89 -14.69
N ILE A 15 20.86 -7.19 -14.67
CA ILE A 15 20.19 -6.66 -15.86
C ILE A 15 20.21 -5.15 -15.73
N THR A 16 20.74 -4.46 -16.74
CA THR A 16 20.84 -3.01 -16.78
C THR A 16 20.37 -2.53 -18.13
N THR A 17 19.61 -1.44 -18.15
CA THR A 17 19.21 -0.75 -19.38
C THR A 17 19.44 0.74 -19.25
N ASN A 18 19.53 1.41 -20.40
CA ASN A 18 19.49 2.86 -20.55
C ASN A 18 18.77 3.15 -21.87
N ASP A 19 17.49 2.75 -21.94
CA ASP A 19 16.67 2.86 -23.16
C ASP A 19 16.44 4.31 -23.61
N GLY A 20 16.91 5.30 -22.85
CA GLY A 20 16.71 6.72 -23.13
C GLY A 20 15.26 7.12 -22.89
N HIS A 21 14.75 8.06 -23.69
CA HIS A 21 13.34 8.41 -23.66
C HIS A 21 12.51 7.32 -24.31
N LEU A 22 11.47 6.88 -23.61
CA LEU A 22 10.45 5.98 -24.13
C LEU A 22 9.14 6.74 -24.29
N ASP A 23 8.45 6.51 -25.42
CA ASP A 23 7.12 7.07 -25.68
C ASP A 23 6.05 6.45 -24.76
N SER A 24 6.35 5.32 -24.12
CA SER A 24 5.50 4.63 -23.14
C SER A 24 6.33 3.83 -22.13
N ALA A 25 5.75 3.55 -20.95
CA ALA A 25 6.42 2.78 -19.91
C ALA A 25 6.76 1.35 -20.39
N SER A 26 7.98 0.89 -20.09
CA SER A 26 8.47 -0.46 -20.37
C SER A 26 9.21 -1.02 -19.15
N ALA A 27 9.34 -2.35 -19.07
CA ALA A 27 10.01 -3.02 -17.97
C ALA A 27 11.37 -3.58 -18.40
N VAL A 28 12.41 -3.33 -17.59
CA VAL A 28 13.74 -3.94 -17.74
C VAL A 28 13.67 -5.47 -17.58
N LEU A 29 12.78 -5.94 -16.70
CA LEU A 29 12.49 -7.35 -16.48
C LEU A 29 10.97 -7.54 -16.41
N LEU A 30 10.43 -8.32 -17.34
CA LEU A 30 9.06 -8.80 -17.29
C LEU A 30 9.04 -10.30 -16.99
N LEU A 31 8.49 -10.68 -15.84
CA LEU A 31 8.19 -12.07 -15.52
C LEU A 31 6.71 -12.32 -15.80
N LYS A 32 6.40 -13.32 -16.63
CA LYS A 32 5.03 -13.64 -17.04
C LYS A 32 4.81 -15.15 -17.11
N ALA A 33 3.80 -15.65 -16.39
CA ALA A 33 3.24 -16.97 -16.62
C ALA A 33 2.05 -16.84 -17.58
N THR A 34 1.99 -17.71 -18.59
CA THR A 34 0.89 -17.74 -19.58
C THR A 34 -0.04 -18.94 -19.41
N ASN A 35 0.26 -19.82 -18.44
CA ASN A 35 -0.57 -20.96 -18.11
C ASN A 35 -1.75 -20.50 -17.25
N PRO A 36 -3.02 -20.65 -17.69
CA PRO A 36 -4.19 -20.19 -16.96
C PRO A 36 -4.62 -21.12 -15.81
N GLU A 37 -3.96 -22.27 -15.66
CA GLU A 37 -4.30 -23.25 -14.62
C GLU A 37 -4.03 -22.72 -13.19
N TYR A 38 -4.65 -23.36 -12.20
CA TYR A 38 -4.51 -22.99 -10.78
C TYR A 38 -3.06 -23.05 -10.29
N ASN A 39 -2.70 -22.10 -9.39
CA ASN A 39 -1.46 -22.08 -8.62
C ASN A 39 -0.16 -22.10 -9.48
N GLN A 40 -0.04 -21.13 -10.39
CA GLN A 40 1.14 -20.93 -11.24
C GLN A 40 1.90 -19.66 -10.82
N PRO A 41 2.71 -19.71 -9.74
CA PRO A 41 3.42 -18.55 -9.25
C PRO A 41 4.48 -18.09 -10.24
N VAL A 42 4.50 -16.79 -10.53
CA VAL A 42 5.46 -16.17 -11.45
C VAL A 42 6.82 -15.94 -10.79
N LEU A 43 6.83 -15.60 -9.50
CA LEU A 43 8.04 -15.31 -8.74
C LEU A 43 8.00 -15.98 -7.37
N HIS A 44 9.07 -16.69 -7.05
CA HIS A 44 9.37 -17.15 -5.69
C HIS A 44 10.75 -16.65 -5.29
N ILE A 45 10.83 -16.02 -4.11
CA ILE A 45 12.09 -15.65 -3.49
C ILE A 45 12.25 -16.51 -2.24
N LYS A 46 13.27 -17.36 -2.22
CA LYS A 46 13.53 -18.29 -1.11
C LYS A 46 14.96 -18.09 -0.62
N GLN A 47 15.12 -18.06 0.70
CA GLN A 47 16.43 -18.05 1.34
C GLN A 47 16.55 -19.25 2.29
N ALA A 48 17.63 -20.02 2.14
CA ALA A 48 18.01 -21.16 2.97
C ALA A 48 18.96 -20.81 4.13
N GLY A 49 19.57 -19.62 4.10
CA GLY A 49 20.48 -19.17 5.14
C GLY A 49 19.82 -19.09 6.52
N GLU A 50 20.48 -19.63 7.54
CA GLU A 50 19.95 -19.69 8.91
C GLU A 50 20.24 -18.43 9.74
N HIS A 51 21.13 -17.57 9.25
CA HIS A 51 21.57 -16.36 9.94
C HIS A 51 21.76 -15.19 8.96
N GLY A 52 21.24 -14.02 9.32
CA GLY A 52 21.55 -12.73 8.67
C GLY A 52 21.13 -12.56 7.20
N GLY A 53 20.68 -13.60 6.51
CA GLY A 53 20.21 -13.53 5.12
C GLY A 53 18.71 -13.26 5.05
N ALA A 54 18.33 -12.06 4.63
CA ALA A 54 16.94 -11.78 4.28
C ALA A 54 16.70 -12.09 2.80
N ALA A 55 15.60 -12.80 2.50
CA ALA A 55 15.00 -12.72 1.17
C ALA A 55 14.40 -11.32 1.01
N SER A 56 15.20 -10.37 0.53
CA SER A 56 14.81 -8.96 0.42
C SER A 56 14.46 -8.58 -1.02
N ILE A 57 13.39 -7.81 -1.17
CA ILE A 57 13.16 -6.97 -2.33
C ILE A 57 13.57 -5.55 -1.91
N ARG A 58 14.49 -4.94 -2.67
CA ARG A 58 14.93 -3.56 -2.45
C ARG A 58 14.59 -2.75 -3.70
N ILE A 59 13.90 -1.64 -3.49
CA ILE A 59 13.51 -0.69 -4.53
C ILE A 59 14.09 0.66 -4.10
N ASP A 60 15.05 1.15 -4.87
CA ASP A 60 15.64 2.47 -4.67
C ASP A 60 15.11 3.40 -5.77
N ASP A 61 14.17 4.27 -5.41
CA ASP A 61 13.59 5.30 -6.28
C ASP A 61 13.32 6.58 -5.45
N GLN A 62 13.05 7.72 -6.10
CA GLN A 62 12.63 8.94 -5.38
C GLN A 62 11.23 8.78 -4.76
N ASN A 63 10.39 7.95 -5.38
CA ASN A 63 9.01 7.65 -5.00
C ASN A 63 8.72 6.16 -5.21
N PRO A 64 9.40 5.25 -4.48
CA PRO A 64 9.29 3.82 -4.74
C PRO A 64 7.89 3.33 -4.40
N ASP A 65 7.33 2.56 -5.33
CA ASP A 65 6.00 2.01 -5.28
C ASP A 65 5.97 0.53 -5.70
N ILE A 66 4.92 -0.15 -5.26
CA ILE A 66 4.51 -1.46 -5.76
C ILE A 66 3.03 -1.37 -6.10
N GLU A 67 2.72 -1.50 -7.38
CA GLU A 67 1.35 -1.49 -7.87
C GLU A 67 0.75 -2.91 -7.87
N PHE A 68 -0.48 -3.02 -7.38
CA PHE A 68 -1.33 -4.20 -7.47
C PHE A 68 -2.53 -3.85 -8.35
N VAL A 69 -2.76 -4.63 -9.40
CA VAL A 69 -3.85 -4.41 -10.37
C VAL A 69 -4.75 -5.64 -10.38
N GLU A 70 -6.01 -5.47 -9.97
CA GLU A 70 -7.03 -6.50 -10.13
C GLU A 70 -7.61 -6.43 -11.55
N THR A 71 -7.41 -7.49 -12.34
CA THR A 71 -7.72 -7.49 -13.78
C THR A 71 -9.10 -8.06 -14.12
N ASP A 72 -9.79 -8.69 -13.17
CA ASP A 72 -11.07 -9.38 -13.35
C ASP A 72 -12.29 -8.58 -12.84
N GLN A 73 -12.10 -7.35 -12.38
CA GLN A 73 -13.17 -6.40 -12.05
C GLN A 73 -13.70 -5.64 -13.29
N ILE A 74 -15.01 -5.36 -13.31
CA ILE A 74 -15.64 -4.45 -14.27
C ILE A 74 -15.56 -3.03 -13.67
N ALA A 75 -15.02 -2.09 -14.45
CA ALA A 75 -14.61 -0.74 -14.07
C ALA A 75 -15.38 -0.04 -12.91
N PRO A 76 -14.65 0.73 -12.05
CA PRO A 76 -13.21 1.00 -12.12
C PRO A 76 -12.40 -0.22 -11.72
N ALA A 77 -11.37 -0.57 -12.52
CA ALA A 77 -10.49 -1.68 -12.20
C ALA A 77 -9.71 -1.31 -10.93
N GLU A 78 -9.85 -2.11 -9.89
CA GLU A 78 -9.30 -1.80 -8.58
C GLU A 78 -7.76 -1.89 -8.64
N LYS A 79 -7.09 -0.73 -8.55
CA LYS A 79 -5.65 -0.64 -8.40
C LYS A 79 -5.31 -0.16 -7.01
N TYR A 80 -4.34 -0.81 -6.40
CA TYR A 80 -3.76 -0.41 -5.13
C TYR A 80 -2.26 -0.22 -5.26
N GLU A 81 -1.72 0.60 -4.37
CA GLU A 81 -0.30 0.91 -4.35
C GLU A 81 0.20 0.87 -2.91
N ILE A 82 1.37 0.26 -2.71
CA ILE A 82 2.18 0.47 -1.51
C ILE A 82 3.31 1.41 -1.91
N ALA A 83 3.36 2.60 -1.30
CA ALA A 83 4.30 3.64 -1.67
C ALA A 83 5.12 4.12 -0.48
N VAL A 84 6.33 4.61 -0.75
CA VAL A 84 7.08 5.46 0.18
C VAL A 84 7.27 6.84 -0.42
N GLN A 85 6.80 7.86 0.27
CA GLN A 85 6.98 9.25 -0.16
C GLN A 85 7.12 10.17 1.05
N SER A 86 8.15 11.02 1.07
CA SER A 86 8.32 12.05 2.11
C SER A 86 8.22 11.48 3.54
N ASP A 87 8.98 10.42 3.81
CA ASP A 87 9.01 9.70 5.10
C ASP A 87 7.68 9.04 5.52
N LYS A 88 6.81 8.73 4.55
CA LYS A 88 5.53 8.06 4.76
C LYS A 88 5.49 6.75 4.02
N LEU A 89 5.19 5.66 4.73
CA LEU A 89 4.71 4.42 4.13
C LEU A 89 3.20 4.54 3.94
N GLN A 90 2.72 4.33 2.72
CA GLN A 90 1.33 4.58 2.34
C GLN A 90 0.68 3.33 1.74
N ILE A 91 -0.62 3.20 1.98
CA ILE A 91 -1.51 2.35 1.21
C ILE A 91 -2.46 3.27 0.46
N ASN A 92 -2.43 3.21 -0.87
CA ASN A 92 -3.27 4.04 -1.72
C ASN A 92 -4.21 3.17 -2.57
N GLY A 93 -5.40 3.70 -2.86
CA GLY A 93 -6.36 3.11 -3.78
C GLY A 93 -6.61 4.04 -4.96
N ARG A 94 -6.93 3.49 -6.13
CA ARG A 94 -7.29 4.28 -7.30
C ARG A 94 -8.57 5.07 -7.04
N ASN A 95 -8.57 6.36 -7.38
CA ASN A 95 -9.76 7.19 -7.28
C ASN A 95 -10.84 6.75 -8.27
N ALA A 96 -12.10 7.12 -8.00
CA ALA A 96 -13.23 6.75 -8.85
C ALA A 96 -13.13 7.28 -10.29
N SER A 97 -12.38 8.36 -10.52
CA SER A 97 -12.16 8.94 -11.85
C SER A 97 -11.04 8.29 -12.64
N ASP A 98 -10.32 7.32 -12.07
CA ASP A 98 -9.19 6.65 -12.70
C ASP A 98 -8.07 7.62 -13.15
N THR A 99 -7.85 8.72 -12.41
CA THR A 99 -6.86 9.76 -12.72
C THR A 99 -5.77 9.91 -11.68
N SER A 100 -5.98 9.41 -10.46
CA SER A 100 -5.01 9.52 -9.37
C SER A 100 -5.20 8.42 -8.33
N PHE A 101 -4.20 8.24 -7.47
CA PHE A 101 -4.33 7.45 -6.26
C PHE A 101 -4.74 8.34 -5.08
N GLU A 102 -5.57 7.80 -4.19
CA GLU A 102 -6.00 8.42 -2.94
C GLU A 102 -5.42 7.61 -1.77
N THR A 103 -4.77 8.28 -0.83
CA THR A 103 -4.19 7.61 0.34
C THR A 103 -5.28 7.20 1.32
N ILE A 104 -5.36 5.89 1.57
CA ILE A 104 -6.27 5.29 2.54
C ILE A 104 -5.67 5.37 3.94
N ALA A 105 -4.41 4.93 4.06
CA ALA A 105 -3.68 4.88 5.32
C ALA A 105 -2.21 5.27 5.13
N VAL A 106 -1.65 5.90 6.16
CA VAL A 106 -0.24 6.28 6.19
C VAL A 106 0.40 6.01 7.54
N PHE A 107 1.67 5.59 7.51
CA PHE A 107 2.56 5.49 8.65
C PHE A 107 3.75 6.41 8.43
N GLN A 108 3.92 7.42 9.30
CA GLN A 108 5.09 8.29 9.26
C GLN A 108 6.28 7.62 9.95
N ARG A 109 7.47 7.78 9.37
CA ARG A 109 8.71 7.38 10.04
C ARG A 109 8.83 8.08 11.39
N ARG A 110 9.25 7.34 12.41
CA ARG A 110 9.30 7.82 13.80
C ARG A 110 10.07 9.13 13.98
N ALA A 111 11.18 9.31 13.26
CA ALA A 111 12.04 10.48 13.39
C ALA A 111 11.39 11.79 12.91
N VAL A 112 10.36 11.72 12.06
CA VAL A 112 9.63 12.90 11.58
C VAL A 112 8.24 13.04 12.20
N GLY A 113 7.83 12.06 13.00
CA GLY A 113 6.69 12.19 13.88
C GLY A 113 6.08 10.89 14.37
N GLY A 114 6.22 9.81 13.62
CA GLY A 114 5.69 8.51 14.04
C GLY A 114 4.17 8.45 14.11
N ASN A 115 3.47 9.29 13.34
CA ASN A 115 2.01 9.34 13.31
C ASN A 115 1.41 8.31 12.34
N ILE A 116 0.15 7.97 12.58
CA ILE A 116 -0.70 7.19 11.68
C ILE A 116 -1.82 8.11 11.19
N GLY A 117 -2.08 8.11 9.89
CA GLY A 117 -3.20 8.85 9.29
C GLY A 117 -4.16 7.91 8.60
N LEU A 118 -5.46 8.09 8.83
CA LEU A 118 -6.54 7.36 8.17
C LEU A 118 -7.41 8.38 7.43
N GLY A 119 -7.44 8.29 6.09
CA GLY A 119 -8.09 9.29 5.23
C GLY A 119 -7.45 10.68 5.25
N THR A 120 -6.26 10.83 5.82
CA THR A 120 -5.48 12.07 5.84
C THR A 120 -3.99 11.75 5.89
N THR A 121 -3.16 12.61 5.27
CA THR A 121 -1.71 12.38 5.19
C THR A 121 -0.87 13.41 5.93
N SER A 122 -1.49 14.46 6.47
CA SER A 122 -0.76 15.61 7.02
C SER A 122 -1.46 16.31 8.20
N GLN A 123 -2.73 16.00 8.49
CA GLN A 123 -3.51 16.70 9.50
C GLN A 123 -3.28 16.14 10.91
N PHE A 124 -2.02 16.16 11.37
CA PHE A 124 -1.63 15.63 12.69
C PHE A 124 -1.68 16.67 13.81
N GLY A 125 -2.05 17.93 13.52
CA GLY A 125 -2.14 18.98 14.52
C GLY A 125 -0.82 19.29 15.24
N ALA A 126 0.32 19.13 14.55
CA ALA A 126 1.68 19.16 15.11
C ALA A 126 1.95 18.09 16.20
N GLY A 127 1.05 17.12 16.38
CA GLY A 127 1.23 15.98 17.27
C GLY A 127 2.29 15.00 16.76
N GLN A 128 2.87 14.25 17.70
CA GLN A 128 3.84 13.19 17.46
C GLN A 128 3.37 11.91 18.14
N GLY A 129 3.46 10.77 17.43
CA GLY A 129 2.94 9.48 17.89
C GLY A 129 1.41 9.39 17.94
N VAL A 130 0.70 10.19 17.14
CA VAL A 130 -0.78 10.26 17.16
C VAL A 130 -1.43 9.48 16.01
N ILE A 131 -2.72 9.18 16.17
CA ILE A 131 -3.59 8.70 15.09
C ILE A 131 -4.51 9.84 14.68
N ALA A 132 -4.39 10.30 13.44
CA ALA A 132 -5.34 11.24 12.85
C ALA A 132 -6.36 10.48 11.99
N ILE A 133 -7.64 10.76 12.20
CA ILE A 133 -8.74 10.15 11.45
C ILE A 133 -9.53 11.29 10.82
N ALA A 134 -9.63 11.29 9.48
CA ALA A 134 -10.45 12.27 8.78
C ALA A 134 -11.95 12.04 9.06
N ASN A 135 -12.75 13.09 8.86
CA ASN A 135 -14.21 12.93 8.85
C ASN A 135 -14.61 11.88 7.81
N ALA A 136 -15.56 11.02 8.17
CA ALA A 136 -16.18 10.12 7.21
C ALA A 136 -16.87 10.94 6.11
N SER A 137 -16.57 10.65 4.84
CA SER A 137 -17.25 11.29 3.70
C SER A 137 -18.74 10.94 3.65
N VAL A 138 -19.08 9.74 4.14
CA VAL A 138 -20.46 9.26 4.31
C VAL A 138 -20.56 8.57 5.67
N ALA A 139 -21.46 9.06 6.52
CA ALA A 139 -21.72 8.45 7.82
C ALA A 139 -22.35 7.05 7.67
N PRO A 140 -21.92 6.03 8.45
CA PRO A 140 -22.50 4.70 8.42
C PRO A 140 -23.98 4.69 8.81
N SER A 141 -24.84 4.28 7.87
CA SER A 141 -26.29 4.14 8.07
C SER A 141 -26.72 2.73 8.50
N VAL A 142 -25.85 1.74 8.34
CA VAL A 142 -26.12 0.32 8.65
C VAL A 142 -25.28 -0.13 9.83
N ASN A 143 -25.86 -0.96 10.70
CA ASN A 143 -25.12 -1.56 11.81
C ASN A 143 -24.25 -2.71 11.29
N PRO A 144 -22.98 -2.83 11.74
CA PRO A 144 -22.23 -4.04 11.45
C PRO A 144 -22.89 -5.24 12.13
N ALA A 145 -22.79 -6.43 11.54
CA ALA A 145 -23.37 -7.65 12.11
C ALA A 145 -22.74 -8.02 13.46
N ASP A 146 -21.44 -7.72 13.61
CA ASP A 146 -20.65 -7.87 14.84
C ASP A 146 -19.68 -6.70 15.01
N GLY A 147 -19.20 -6.46 16.24
CA GLY A 147 -18.28 -5.38 16.58
C GLY A 147 -18.90 -3.99 16.46
N GLY A 148 -18.15 -3.05 15.87
CA GLY A 148 -18.60 -1.67 15.66
C GLY A 148 -17.67 -0.88 14.75
N ILE A 149 -18.11 0.32 14.39
CA ILE A 149 -17.43 1.22 13.47
C ILE A 149 -16.95 2.44 14.25
N LEU A 150 -15.64 2.68 14.27
CA LEU A 150 -15.05 3.92 14.75
C LEU A 150 -15.01 4.91 13.59
N LEU A 151 -15.46 6.14 13.82
CA LEU A 151 -15.45 7.19 12.80
C LEU A 151 -15.30 8.57 13.44
N VAL A 152 -14.99 9.56 12.60
CA VAL A 152 -15.13 10.98 12.94
C VAL A 152 -16.26 11.57 12.10
N GLU A 153 -17.16 12.31 12.73
CA GLU A 153 -18.27 13.02 12.08
C GLU A 153 -18.30 14.44 12.61
N ASP A 154 -18.21 15.43 11.70
CA ASP A 154 -18.11 16.86 12.05
C ASP A 154 -17.06 17.16 13.13
N GLY A 155 -15.93 16.46 13.10
CA GLY A 155 -14.82 16.60 14.06
C GLY A 155 -15.00 15.82 15.38
N ALA A 156 -16.18 15.26 15.67
CA ALA A 156 -16.42 14.46 16.85
C ALA A 156 -16.02 13.00 16.63
N LEU A 157 -15.38 12.37 17.62
CA LEU A 157 -15.07 10.93 17.60
C LEU A 157 -16.30 10.13 18.02
N MET A 158 -16.70 9.18 17.17
CA MET A 158 -17.93 8.41 17.32
C MET A 158 -17.67 6.91 17.22
N TYR A 159 -18.51 6.11 17.86
CA TYR A 159 -18.54 4.66 17.69
C TYR A 159 -19.97 4.15 17.48
N ARG A 160 -20.21 3.44 16.37
CA ARG A 160 -21.46 2.76 16.07
C ARG A 160 -21.33 1.27 16.37
N GLY A 161 -22.02 0.78 17.40
CA GLY A 161 -22.05 -0.64 17.73
C GLY A 161 -22.99 -1.46 16.84
N SER A 162 -22.80 -2.77 16.82
CA SER A 162 -23.62 -3.74 16.05
C SER A 162 -25.12 -3.74 16.39
N LYS A 163 -25.50 -3.25 17.57
CA LYS A 163 -26.90 -3.10 17.99
C LYS A 163 -27.50 -1.72 17.70
N GLY A 164 -26.75 -0.85 17.01
CA GLY A 164 -27.21 0.46 16.57
C GLY A 164 -27.02 1.60 17.56
N THR A 165 -26.44 1.34 18.74
CA THR A 165 -26.01 2.41 19.62
C THR A 165 -24.89 3.21 18.96
N VAL A 166 -25.12 4.50 18.76
CA VAL A 166 -24.09 5.46 18.32
C VAL A 166 -23.65 6.25 19.54
N THR A 167 -22.39 6.11 19.90
CA THR A 167 -21.80 6.79 21.05
C THR A 167 -20.87 7.89 20.57
N ARG A 168 -21.11 9.14 21.00
CA ARG A 168 -20.11 10.19 20.90
C ARG A 168 -19.09 10.00 22.02
N ILE A 169 -17.86 9.68 21.64
CA ILE A 169 -16.76 9.43 22.58
C ILE A 169 -16.10 10.75 22.96
N ALA A 170 -15.86 11.64 21.98
CA ALA A 170 -15.28 12.96 22.19
C ALA A 170 -15.97 14.01 21.30
N PRO A 171 -16.36 15.19 21.82
CA PRO A 171 -16.85 16.29 21.01
C PRO A 171 -15.72 16.96 20.21
N ALA A 172 -16.09 17.74 19.19
CA ALA A 172 -15.17 18.61 18.45
C ALA A 172 -14.64 19.77 19.31
#